data_AF-A0AAW1QXQ8-F1
#
_entry.id   AF-A0AAW1QXQ8-F1
#
_cell.length_a   1.000
_cell.length_b   1.000
_cell.length_c   1.000
_cell.angle_alpha   90.00
_cell.angle_beta   90.00
_cell.angle_gamma   90.00
#
_symmetry.space_group_name_H-M   'P 1'
#
loop_
_entity.id
_entity.type
_entity.pdbx_description
1 polymer ?
#
loop_
_entity_poly.entity_id
_entity_poly.type
_entity_poly.pdbx_seq_one_letter_code
_entity_poly.pdbx_strand_id
1 'polypeptide(L)'
;MTHWTTIIGKRAPPAPLLDIELTHMDAHLIRAKAQVLHLPREYQRSHGLVVSEFQNASHWPKHLLVRYRWDERSSINDSLPLYISFLFGFLMAAVVILPWPSVSPQRRSNGKQQEHRPHLVTSGDEANH
;
A
#
# COMPACT_ATOMS: atom_id res chain seq x y z
N MET A 1 3.90 53.29 25.64
CA MET A 1 4.78 52.13 25.85
C MET A 1 3.91 50.88 25.80
N THR A 2 4.22 49.96 24.91
CA THR A 2 3.30 48.93 24.42
C THR A 2 3.09 47.79 25.42
N HIS A 3 1.83 47.40 25.62
CA HIS A 3 1.31 46.45 26.62
C HIS A 3 1.93 45.02 26.57
N TRP A 4 2.68 44.68 25.51
CA TRP A 4 3.25 43.34 25.33
C TRP A 4 4.45 43.03 26.24
N THR A 5 5.08 44.03 26.87
CA THR A 5 6.23 43.82 27.78
C THR A 5 5.84 43.15 29.10
N THR A 6 4.57 43.23 29.52
CA THR A 6 4.09 42.70 30.82
C THR A 6 4.12 41.16 30.89
N ILE A 7 4.30 40.47 29.77
CA ILE A 7 4.27 38.99 29.69
C ILE A 7 5.67 38.37 29.91
N ILE A 8 6.75 39.16 29.95
CA ILE A 8 8.14 38.67 29.97
C ILE A 8 8.81 39.05 31.32
N GLY A 9 9.18 38.06 32.14
CA GLY A 9 9.76 38.24 33.48
C GLY A 9 9.82 36.94 34.30
N LYS A 10 10.14 37.02 35.60
CA LYS A 10 10.26 35.84 36.52
C LYS A 10 8.97 35.01 36.69
N ARG A 11 7.83 35.52 36.22
CA ARG A 11 6.52 34.83 36.14
C ARG A 11 6.07 34.56 34.70
N ALA A 12 6.94 34.74 33.71
CA ALA A 12 6.63 34.46 32.32
C ALA A 12 6.29 32.98 32.14
N PRO A 13 5.33 32.65 31.26
CA PRO A 13 5.11 31.29 30.82
C PRO A 13 6.43 30.67 30.30
N PRO A 14 6.61 29.35 30.42
CA PRO A 14 7.77 28.67 29.85
C PRO A 14 7.93 29.04 28.37
N ALA A 15 9.18 29.17 27.91
CA ALA A 15 9.50 29.61 26.56
C ALA A 15 8.66 28.84 25.51
N PRO A 16 8.08 29.52 24.51
CA PRO A 16 7.26 28.85 23.52
C PRO A 16 8.14 28.06 22.55
N LEU A 17 7.68 26.87 22.18
CA LEU A 17 8.24 26.03 21.13
C LEU A 17 7.35 26.15 19.90
N LEU A 18 7.92 26.58 18.79
CA LEU A 18 7.23 26.55 17.49
C LEU A 18 7.47 25.18 16.85
N ASP A 19 6.43 24.35 16.79
CA ASP A 19 6.49 23.01 16.20
C ASP A 19 5.88 23.07 14.80
N ILE A 20 6.70 22.83 13.79
CA ILE A 20 6.33 22.88 12.38
C ILE A 20 6.40 21.46 11.83
N GLU A 21 5.25 20.94 11.47
CA GLU A 21 5.08 19.64 10.84
C GLU A 21 4.87 19.85 9.34
N LEU A 22 5.81 19.32 8.54
CA LEU A 22 5.77 19.34 7.10
C LEU A 22 5.50 17.93 6.61
N THR A 23 4.39 17.75 5.90
CA THR A 23 4.03 16.49 5.25
C THR A 23 4.26 16.61 3.76
N HIS A 24 5.12 15.75 3.20
CA HIS A 24 5.35 15.66 1.76
C HIS A 24 4.80 14.34 1.18
N MET A 25 4.35 14.41 -0.08
CA MET A 25 4.14 13.25 -0.96
C MET A 25 5.14 13.42 -2.09
N ASP A 26 5.97 12.41 -2.31
CA ASP A 26 6.90 12.40 -3.43
C ASP A 26 7.75 13.70 -3.45
N ALA A 27 7.58 14.56 -4.46
CA ALA A 27 8.26 15.85 -4.59
C ALA A 27 7.41 17.07 -4.17
N HIS A 28 6.21 16.86 -3.62
CA HIS A 28 5.24 17.92 -3.32
C HIS A 28 4.96 18.03 -1.82
N LEU A 29 5.06 19.25 -1.30
CA LEU A 29 4.57 19.56 0.05
C LEU A 29 3.04 19.58 0.03
N ILE A 30 2.41 18.65 0.75
CA ILE A 30 0.94 18.53 0.79
C ILE A 30 0.36 19.33 1.94
N ARG A 31 1.07 19.37 3.07
CA ARG A 31 0.58 19.98 4.30
C ARG A 31 1.73 20.60 5.07
N ALA A 32 1.51 21.81 5.55
CA ALA A 32 2.31 22.45 6.57
C ALA A 32 1.40 22.80 7.74
N LYS A 33 1.77 22.34 8.93
CA LYS A 33 1.04 22.64 10.17
C LYS A 33 2.03 23.26 11.15
N ALA A 34 1.72 24.45 11.64
CA ALA A 34 2.50 25.11 12.69
C ALA A 34 1.65 25.18 13.96
N GLN A 35 2.23 24.80 15.08
CA GLN A 35 1.60 24.87 16.39
C GLN A 35 2.57 25.41 17.44
N VAL A 36 2.07 26.28 18.32
CA VAL A 36 2.86 26.80 19.44
C VAL A 36 2.60 25.91 20.64
N LEU A 37 3.65 25.28 21.14
CA LEU A 37 3.62 24.38 22.28
C LEU A 37 4.38 25.00 23.45
N HIS A 38 4.03 24.58 24.66
CA HIS A 38 4.92 24.81 25.81
C HIS A 38 6.16 23.92 25.67
N LEU A 39 7.34 24.48 25.93
CA LEU A 39 8.59 23.74 25.79
C LEU A 39 8.58 22.49 26.71
N PRO A 40 8.77 21.27 26.17
CA PRO A 40 8.86 20.06 27.00
C PRO A 40 9.99 20.14 28.02
N ARG A 41 9.80 19.54 29.22
CA ARG A 41 10.78 19.62 30.33
C ARG A 41 12.16 19.09 29.95
N GLU A 42 12.22 18.08 29.08
CA GLU A 42 13.47 17.50 28.56
C GLU A 42 14.25 18.53 27.73
N TYR A 43 13.55 19.26 26.85
CA TYR A 43 14.14 20.32 26.02
C TYR A 43 14.55 21.54 26.82
N GLN A 44 13.82 21.87 27.90
CA GLN A 44 14.21 22.93 28.83
C GLN A 44 15.57 22.64 29.50
N ARG A 45 15.84 21.37 29.82
CA ARG A 45 17.12 20.97 30.43
C ARG A 45 18.28 21.05 29.43
N SER A 46 18.05 20.64 28.18
CA SER A 46 19.10 20.70 27.15
C SER A 46 19.37 22.13 26.66
N HIS A 47 18.37 23.03 26.70
CA HIS A 47 18.46 24.41 26.21
C HIS A 47 18.22 25.44 27.33
N GLY A 48 18.78 25.20 28.52
CA GLY A 48 18.57 26.05 29.70
C GLY A 48 18.98 27.52 29.50
N LEU A 49 20.01 27.77 28.68
CA LEU A 49 20.48 29.13 28.37
C LEU A 49 19.38 29.95 27.68
N VAL A 50 18.75 29.41 26.62
CA VAL A 50 17.68 30.06 25.87
C VAL A 50 16.46 30.33 26.76
N VAL A 51 16.13 29.40 27.65
CA VAL A 51 15.03 29.58 28.62
C VAL A 51 15.35 30.72 29.60
N SER A 52 16.59 30.80 30.08
CA SER A 52 17.02 31.85 31.02
C SER A 52 17.06 33.23 30.37
N GLU A 53 17.53 33.32 29.12
CA GLU A 53 17.51 34.53 28.30
C GLU A 53 16.09 34.99 27.98
N PHE A 54 15.19 34.04 27.70
CA PHE A 54 13.79 34.33 27.44
C PHE A 54 13.10 34.94 28.67
N GLN A 55 13.34 34.38 29.86
CA GLN A 55 12.79 34.89 31.13
C GLN A 55 13.42 36.22 31.60
N ASN A 56 14.62 36.57 31.13
CA ASN A 56 15.28 37.81 31.47
C ASN A 56 14.66 39.00 30.71
N ALA A 57 13.77 39.76 31.35
CA ALA A 57 13.05 40.88 30.74
C ALA A 57 13.94 41.95 30.07
N SER A 58 15.18 42.12 30.53
CA SER A 58 16.14 43.11 30.01
C SER A 58 16.96 42.59 28.83
N HIS A 59 16.96 41.28 28.57
CA HIS A 59 17.74 40.68 27.49
C HIS A 59 16.93 40.65 26.20
N TRP A 60 17.41 41.38 25.20
CA TRP A 60 16.87 41.45 23.85
C TRP A 60 18.03 41.36 22.86
N PRO A 61 17.86 40.72 21.68
CA PRO A 61 16.65 40.07 21.16
C PRO A 61 16.30 38.73 21.83
N LYS A 62 15.04 38.28 21.70
CA LYS A 62 14.57 37.01 22.28
C LYS A 62 14.76 35.86 21.31
N HIS A 63 15.49 34.83 21.74
CA HIS A 63 15.63 33.60 20.99
C HIS A 63 14.43 32.67 21.21
N LEU A 64 13.89 32.12 20.13
CA LEU A 64 12.78 31.16 20.15
C LEU A 64 13.27 29.79 19.67
N LEU A 65 12.74 28.74 20.27
CA LEU A 65 13.01 27.37 19.85
C LEU A 65 12.02 26.98 18.76
N VAL A 66 12.55 26.49 17.65
CA VAL A 66 11.78 25.97 16.51
C VAL A 66 12.14 24.52 16.30
N ARG A 67 11.13 23.66 16.20
CA ARG A 67 11.29 22.25 15.86
C ARG A 67 10.63 21.98 14.52
N TYR A 68 11.40 21.42 13.60
CA TYR A 68 10.90 20.92 12.34
C TYR A 68 10.71 19.42 12.41
N ARG A 69 9.53 18.96 12.03
CA ARG A 69 9.19 17.55 11.87
C ARG A 69 8.81 17.29 10.43
N TRP A 70 9.42 16.28 9.84
CA TRP A 70 9.12 15.81 8.50
C TRP A 70 8.33 14.52 8.59
N ASP A 71 7.20 14.48 7.90
CA ASP A 71 6.36 13.29 7.78
C ASP A 71 6.25 12.92 6.30
N GLU A 72 6.78 11.74 5.95
CA GLU A 72 6.76 11.23 4.59
C GLU A 72 5.51 10.40 4.39
N ARG A 73 4.51 10.98 3.72
CA ARG A 73 3.33 10.23 3.34
C ARG A 73 3.62 9.51 2.03
N SER A 74 3.97 8.24 2.09
CA SER A 74 4.07 7.40 0.89
C SER A 74 2.70 7.28 0.25
N SER A 75 2.58 7.68 -1.02
CA SER A 75 1.43 7.41 -1.88
C SER A 75 1.41 5.92 -2.26
N ILE A 76 1.30 5.03 -1.27
CA ILE A 76 0.93 3.64 -1.56
C ILE A 76 -0.43 3.75 -2.21
N ASN A 77 -0.52 3.39 -3.49
CA ASN A 77 -1.75 3.47 -4.26
C ASN A 77 -2.87 2.74 -3.50
N ASP A 78 -3.72 3.48 -2.78
CA ASP A 78 -4.75 2.93 -1.89
C ASP A 78 -5.71 1.98 -2.64
N SER A 79 -5.77 2.12 -3.96
CA SER A 79 -6.58 1.28 -4.85
C SER A 79 -5.92 -0.05 -5.26
N LEU A 80 -4.60 -0.20 -5.12
CA LEU A 80 -3.86 -1.40 -5.53
C LEU A 80 -4.33 -2.67 -4.78
N PRO A 81 -4.47 -2.67 -3.43
CA PRO A 81 -4.98 -3.84 -2.71
C PRO A 81 -6.43 -4.18 -3.09
N LEU A 82 -7.23 -3.16 -3.39
CA LEU A 82 -8.62 -3.32 -3.82
C LEU A 82 -8.71 -3.99 -5.20
N TYR A 83 -7.91 -3.54 -6.17
CA TYR A 83 -7.85 -4.18 -7.49
C TYR A 83 -7.38 -5.63 -7.43
N ILE A 84 -6.36 -5.92 -6.62
CA ILE A 84 -5.88 -7.30 -6.41
C ILE A 84 -7.00 -8.18 -5.81
N SER A 85 -7.75 -7.64 -4.85
CA SER A 85 -8.89 -8.35 -4.24
C SER A 85 -10.00 -8.64 -5.24
N PHE A 86 -10.34 -7.67 -6.09
CA PHE A 86 -11.32 -7.88 -7.17
C PHE A 86 -10.84 -8.93 -8.17
N LEU A 87 -9.59 -8.85 -8.64
CA LEU A 87 -9.03 -9.82 -9.58
C LEU A 87 -9.06 -11.24 -9.01
N PHE A 88 -8.67 -11.39 -7.73
CA PHE A 88 -8.71 -12.66 -7.03
C PHE A 88 -10.15 -13.20 -6.91
N GLY A 89 -11.11 -12.33 -6.56
CA GLY A 89 -12.52 -12.68 -6.52
C GLY A 89 -13.07 -13.15 -7.88
N PHE A 90 -12.70 -12.46 -8.96
CA PHE A 90 -13.08 -12.86 -10.32
C PHE A 90 -12.49 -14.22 -10.71
N LEU A 91 -11.22 -14.49 -10.37
CA LEU A 91 -10.59 -15.80 -10.62
C LEU A 91 -11.31 -16.92 -9.86
N MET A 92 -11.65 -16.70 -8.59
CA MET A 92 -12.39 -17.67 -7.79
C MET A 92 -13.79 -17.91 -8.36
N ALA A 93 -14.49 -16.85 -8.76
CA ALA A 93 -15.79 -16.98 -9.42
C ALA A 93 -15.69 -17.75 -10.74
N ALA A 94 -14.66 -17.48 -11.55
CA ALA A 94 -14.42 -18.21 -12.79
C ALA A 94 -14.17 -19.71 -12.55
N VAL A 95 -13.40 -20.08 -11.52
CA VAL A 95 -13.17 -21.51 -11.16
C VAL A 95 -14.47 -22.23 -10.80
N VAL A 96 -15.42 -21.54 -10.17
CA VAL A 96 -16.72 -22.12 -9.77
C VAL A 96 -17.71 -22.17 -10.94
N ILE A 97 -17.72 -21.13 -11.78
CA ILE A 97 -18.68 -20.98 -12.88
C ILE A 97 -18.25 -21.80 -14.11
N LEU A 98 -16.95 -21.92 -14.36
CA LEU A 98 -16.45 -22.71 -15.49
C LEU A 98 -16.73 -24.19 -15.23
N PRO A 99 -17.42 -24.89 -16.16
CA PRO A 99 -17.61 -26.31 -16.04
C PRO A 99 -16.24 -26.98 -15.99
N TRP A 100 -16.03 -27.80 -14.95
CA TRP A 100 -14.81 -28.59 -14.82
C TRP A 100 -14.53 -29.29 -16.15
N PRO A 101 -13.32 -29.19 -16.71
CA PRO A 101 -13.00 -29.89 -17.95
C PRO A 101 -13.11 -31.38 -17.67
N SER A 102 -14.25 -31.97 -18.01
CA SER A 102 -14.45 -33.40 -17.96
C SER A 102 -13.44 -33.97 -18.95
N VAL A 103 -12.39 -34.61 -18.41
CA VAL A 103 -11.44 -35.40 -19.19
C VAL A 103 -12.26 -36.37 -20.02
N SER A 104 -12.36 -36.11 -21.33
CA SER A 104 -13.13 -36.96 -22.22
C SER A 104 -12.42 -38.32 -22.30
N PRO A 105 -13.12 -39.45 -22.10
CA PRO A 105 -12.49 -40.75 -22.15
C PRO A 105 -12.00 -41.02 -23.57
N GLN A 106 -10.69 -41.22 -23.71
CA GLN A 106 -10.01 -41.67 -24.92
C GLN A 106 -10.73 -42.92 -25.47
N ARG A 107 -11.51 -42.75 -26.54
CA ARG A 107 -12.25 -43.83 -27.20
C ARG A 107 -11.26 -44.86 -27.74
N ARG A 108 -11.04 -45.91 -26.97
CA ARG A 108 -10.18 -47.05 -27.28
C ARG A 108 -10.73 -47.76 -28.53
N SER A 109 -10.23 -47.40 -29.71
CA SER A 109 -10.45 -48.16 -30.94
C SER A 109 -9.66 -49.45 -30.84
N ASN A 110 -10.32 -50.53 -30.43
CA ASN A 110 -9.77 -51.87 -30.55
C ASN A 110 -10.89 -52.82 -30.98
N GLY A 111 -10.95 -53.07 -32.28
CA GLY A 111 -11.82 -54.04 -32.92
C GLY A 111 -11.13 -54.53 -34.19
N LYS A 112 -10.20 -55.47 -34.02
CA LYS A 112 -9.69 -56.31 -35.11
C LYS A 112 -10.69 -57.46 -35.35
N GLN A 113 -10.68 -57.93 -36.60
CA GLN A 113 -11.02 -59.29 -37.07
C GLN A 113 -12.49 -59.70 -37.24
N GLN A 114 -12.86 -59.84 -38.53
CA GLN A 114 -13.58 -60.94 -39.21
C GLN A 114 -14.30 -60.26 -40.41
N GLU A 115 -13.98 -60.55 -41.68
CA GLU A 115 -14.20 -61.85 -42.30
C GLU A 115 -13.41 -61.93 -43.63
N HIS A 116 -12.46 -62.85 -43.69
CA HIS A 116 -11.78 -63.25 -44.94
C HIS A 116 -12.57 -64.45 -45.48
N ARG A 117 -13.24 -64.29 -46.64
CA ARG A 117 -13.98 -65.38 -47.31
C ARG A 117 -13.34 -65.70 -48.66
N PRO A 118 -12.74 -66.88 -48.86
CA PRO A 118 -12.42 -67.40 -50.18
C PRO A 118 -13.42 -68.51 -50.58
N HIS A 119 -14.06 -68.37 -51.75
CA HIS A 119 -14.69 -69.49 -52.45
C HIS A 119 -14.37 -69.31 -53.94
N LEU A 120 -13.34 -69.99 -54.42
CA LEU A 120 -13.35 -71.28 -55.13
C LEU A 120 -13.98 -71.19 -56.54
N VAL A 121 -13.09 -71.11 -57.52
CA VAL A 121 -13.32 -71.47 -58.93
C VAL A 121 -13.62 -72.97 -58.99
N THR A 122 -14.71 -73.37 -59.63
CA THR A 122 -14.87 -74.72 -60.20
C THR A 122 -15.41 -74.63 -61.61
N SER A 123 -14.56 -75.02 -62.55
CA SER A 123 -14.80 -75.31 -63.96
C SER A 123 -15.08 -76.81 -64.12
N GLY A 124 -15.95 -77.19 -65.07
CA GLY A 124 -16.29 -78.57 -65.45
C GLY A 124 -17.82 -78.76 -65.47
N ASP A 125 -18.54 -78.78 -66.60
CA ASP A 125 -18.49 -79.71 -67.76
C ASP A 125 -18.97 -81.12 -67.40
N GLU A 126 -20.22 -81.46 -67.82
CA GLU A 126 -20.84 -82.80 -68.04
C GLU A 126 -22.37 -82.57 -68.17
N ALA A 127 -23.03 -82.68 -69.34
CA ALA A 127 -23.37 -83.86 -70.16
C ALA A 127 -24.50 -84.76 -69.59
N ASN A 128 -25.48 -85.08 -70.47
CA ASN A 128 -26.67 -85.97 -70.32
C ASN A 128 -27.81 -85.43 -69.43
N HIS A 129 -29.10 -85.50 -69.77
CA HIS A 129 -29.83 -86.41 -70.66
C HIS A 129 -31.14 -85.78 -71.16
#